data_AF-A0A077RYM2-F1
#
_entry.id   AF-A0A077RYM2-F1
#
_cell.length_a   1.000
_cell.length_b   1.000
_cell.length_c   1.000
_cell.angle_alpha   90.00
_cell.angle_beta   90.00
_cell.angle_gamma   90.00
#
_symmetry.space_group_name_H-M   'P 1'
#
loop_
_entity.id
_entity.type
_entity.pdbx_description
1 polymer ?
#
loop_
_entity_poly.entity_id
_entity_poly.type
_entity_poly.pdbx_seq_one_letter_code
_entity_poly.pdbx_strand_id
1 'polypeptide(L)'
;MADAPLYKQRRKYTRELHDVHLHGNHKLHVLCTSKGKDMDKMMSMFRRKLGGMPVKLVGVDVEYTHYKKPQRAVVLQLCVEKECLVYHISAAKDRPMELDKFRRNDEYTFVGFAIEGEKSKLKVSGLEINSNNYIDIQVEWRDPYNKKKFDSLADVAGRMIDIHYHDMKKKN
;
A
#
# COMPACT_ATOMS: atom_id res chain seq x y z
N MET A 1 12.59 -26.72 28.24
CA MET A 1 13.05 -26.89 26.86
C MET A 1 11.84 -27.02 25.95
N ALA A 2 11.53 -25.99 25.17
CA ALA A 2 10.83 -26.05 23.89
C ALA A 2 10.83 -24.63 23.30
N ASP A 3 12.02 -24.13 22.96
CA ASP A 3 12.13 -23.05 21.99
C ASP A 3 11.59 -23.59 20.67
N ALA A 4 10.41 -23.15 20.25
CA ALA A 4 9.94 -23.35 18.90
C ALA A 4 10.50 -22.20 18.04
N PRO A 5 11.53 -22.42 17.21
CA PRO A 5 11.97 -21.41 16.25
C PRO A 5 10.96 -21.38 15.10
N LEU A 6 9.84 -20.69 15.30
CA LEU A 6 8.96 -20.28 14.20
C LEU A 6 9.54 -19.10 13.40
N TYR A 7 10.87 -18.91 13.43
CA TYR A 7 11.60 -18.31 12.31
C TYR A 7 11.70 -19.35 11.16
N LYS A 8 10.55 -19.86 10.70
CA LYS A 8 10.49 -20.68 9.49
C LYS A 8 11.07 -19.85 8.35
N GLN A 9 12.03 -20.43 7.63
CA GLN A 9 12.74 -19.88 6.47
C GLN A 9 12.03 -18.69 5.81
N ARG A 10 12.69 -17.52 5.74
CA ARG A 10 12.32 -16.44 4.82
C ARG A 10 12.41 -16.97 3.38
N ARG A 11 11.36 -17.67 2.92
CA ARG A 11 11.27 -18.17 1.56
C ARG A 11 11.03 -16.96 0.67
N LYS A 12 12.01 -16.67 -0.19
CA LYS A 12 11.83 -15.73 -1.29
C LYS A 12 10.70 -16.26 -2.16
N TYR A 13 9.66 -15.48 -2.38
CA TYR A 13 8.54 -15.90 -3.19
C TYR A 13 8.07 -14.76 -4.07
N THR A 14 7.39 -15.14 -5.15
CA THR A 14 6.68 -14.27 -6.08
C THR A 14 5.40 -15.00 -6.42
N ARG A 15 4.27 -14.32 -6.35
CA ARG A 15 2.96 -14.84 -6.76
C ARG A 15 2.26 -13.74 -7.52
N GLU A 16 1.85 -14.05 -8.74
CA GLU A 16 1.01 -13.17 -9.56
C GLU A 16 -0.43 -13.62 -9.42
N LEU A 17 -1.32 -12.65 -9.24
CA LEU A 17 -2.75 -12.82 -9.25
C LEU A 17 -3.30 -11.97 -10.39
N HIS A 18 -3.77 -12.64 -11.42
CA HIS A 18 -4.53 -11.99 -12.49
C HIS A 18 -6.00 -12.01 -12.12
N ASP A 19 -6.75 -11.07 -12.68
CA ASP A 19 -8.20 -11.05 -12.57
C ASP A 19 -8.74 -10.98 -11.13
N VAL A 20 -8.05 -10.21 -10.26
CA VAL A 20 -8.61 -9.87 -8.94
C VAL A 20 -9.77 -8.91 -9.17
N HIS A 21 -10.99 -9.40 -8.97
CA HIS A 21 -12.20 -8.67 -9.32
C HIS A 21 -12.43 -7.48 -8.37
N LEU A 22 -12.80 -6.34 -8.95
CA LEU A 22 -13.24 -5.13 -8.30
C LEU A 22 -14.67 -4.77 -8.72
N HIS A 23 -15.23 -3.74 -8.08
CA HIS A 23 -16.53 -3.20 -8.45
C HIS A 23 -16.56 -2.73 -9.92
N GLY A 24 -17.72 -2.86 -10.56
CA GLY A 24 -17.95 -2.41 -11.93
C GLY A 24 -17.18 -3.21 -12.99
N ASN A 25 -17.00 -4.52 -12.80
CA ASN A 25 -16.25 -5.43 -13.71
C ASN A 25 -14.78 -5.04 -13.92
N HIS A 26 -14.22 -4.19 -13.07
CA HIS A 26 -12.80 -3.89 -13.08
C HIS A 26 -12.02 -5.09 -12.53
N LYS A 27 -10.79 -5.25 -13.00
CA LYS A 27 -9.88 -6.30 -12.58
C LYS A 27 -8.51 -5.71 -12.29
N LEU A 28 -7.89 -6.15 -11.21
CA LEU A 28 -6.50 -5.83 -10.89
C LEU A 28 -5.59 -6.99 -11.26
N HIS A 29 -4.39 -6.62 -11.67
CA HIS A 29 -3.23 -7.49 -11.60
C HIS A 29 -2.48 -7.17 -10.29
N VAL A 30 -2.18 -8.21 -9.51
CA VAL A 30 -1.50 -8.07 -8.23
C VAL A 30 -0.24 -8.94 -8.20
N LEU A 31 0.91 -8.30 -7.99
CA LEU A 31 2.16 -8.99 -7.72
C LEU A 31 2.43 -9.04 -6.21
N CYS A 32 2.36 -10.21 -5.61
CA CYS A 32 2.77 -10.45 -4.23
C CYS A 32 4.20 -10.98 -4.20
N THR A 33 5.16 -10.30 -3.57
CA THR A 33 6.57 -10.72 -3.59
C THR A 33 7.35 -10.33 -2.35
N SER A 34 8.39 -11.10 -2.04
CA SER A 34 9.45 -10.74 -1.09
C SER A 34 10.82 -10.57 -1.76
N LYS A 35 10.86 -10.61 -3.10
CA LYS A 35 12.09 -10.47 -3.89
C LYS A 35 12.29 -9.03 -4.34
N GLY A 36 13.42 -8.44 -3.96
CA GLY A 36 13.79 -7.08 -4.37
C GLY A 36 13.83 -6.88 -5.90
N LYS A 37 14.31 -7.88 -6.66
CA LYS A 37 14.33 -7.81 -8.13
C LYS A 37 12.93 -7.64 -8.74
N ASP A 38 11.92 -8.29 -8.18
CA ASP A 38 10.55 -8.20 -8.71
C ASP A 38 9.88 -6.89 -8.26
N MET A 39 10.22 -6.40 -7.06
CA MET A 39 9.90 -5.04 -6.64
C MET A 39 10.45 -4.00 -7.64
N ASP A 40 11.73 -4.09 -7.99
CA ASP A 40 12.38 -3.12 -8.89
C ASP A 40 11.75 -3.14 -10.30
N LYS A 41 11.34 -4.33 -10.79
CA LYS A 41 10.56 -4.47 -12.03
C LYS A 41 9.22 -3.75 -11.93
N MET A 42 8.48 -3.94 -10.84
CA MET A 42 7.20 -3.23 -10.62
C MET A 42 7.41 -1.72 -10.55
N MET A 43 8.46 -1.23 -9.89
CA MET A 43 8.78 0.20 -9.87
C MET A 43 9.02 0.73 -11.28
N SER A 44 9.75 0.00 -12.12
CA SER A 44 9.99 0.39 -13.51
C SER A 44 8.71 0.41 -14.35
N MET A 45 7.80 -0.55 -14.12
CA MET A 45 6.50 -0.58 -14.77
C MET A 45 5.60 0.59 -14.30
N PHE A 46 5.54 0.87 -12.99
CA PHE A 46 4.83 2.03 -12.45
C PHE A 46 5.37 3.34 -13.01
N ARG A 47 6.69 3.53 -13.07
CA ARG A 47 7.32 4.71 -13.68
C ARG A 47 6.87 4.91 -15.13
N ARG A 48 6.83 3.84 -15.93
CA ARG A 48 6.37 3.89 -17.33
C ARG A 48 4.90 4.30 -17.42
N LYS A 49 4.03 3.74 -16.57
CA LYS A 49 2.60 4.12 -16.53
C LYS A 49 2.42 5.59 -16.12
N LEU A 50 3.02 5.99 -15.01
CA LEU A 50 2.96 7.36 -14.49
C LEU A 50 3.54 8.37 -15.49
N GLY A 51 4.55 8.01 -16.27
CA GLY A 51 5.13 8.88 -17.29
C GLY A 51 4.16 9.33 -18.38
N GLY A 52 3.10 8.56 -18.64
CA GLY A 52 2.04 8.91 -19.59
C GLY A 52 0.83 9.63 -18.98
N MET A 53 0.82 9.84 -17.65
CA MET A 53 -0.35 10.39 -16.95
C MET A 53 -0.18 11.87 -16.65
N PRO A 54 -1.20 12.71 -16.86
CA PRO A 54 -1.15 14.13 -16.48
C PRO A 54 -1.12 14.31 -14.96
N VAL A 55 -1.71 13.38 -14.21
CA VAL A 55 -1.68 13.33 -12.74
C VAL A 55 -1.11 12.00 -12.31
N LYS A 56 -0.01 12.04 -11.55
CA LYS A 56 0.82 10.86 -11.19
C LYS A 56 0.50 10.38 -9.78
N LEU A 57 -0.68 9.76 -9.62
CA LEU A 57 -1.12 9.22 -8.33
C LEU A 57 -0.63 7.80 -8.09
N VAL A 58 -0.19 7.53 -6.86
CA VAL A 58 0.18 6.19 -6.39
C VAL A 58 -0.62 5.87 -5.15
N GLY A 59 -1.50 4.86 -5.22
CA GLY A 59 -2.16 4.32 -4.03
C GLY A 59 -1.14 3.64 -3.12
N VAL A 60 -1.16 3.92 -1.82
CA VAL A 60 -0.26 3.33 -0.82
C VAL A 60 -1.02 2.85 0.40
N ASP A 61 -0.62 1.69 0.91
CA ASP A 61 -1.08 1.14 2.17
C ASP A 61 0.04 0.32 2.82
N VAL A 62 0.04 0.23 4.15
CA VAL A 62 1.13 -0.43 4.91
C VAL A 62 0.57 -1.19 6.09
N GLU A 63 0.97 -2.47 6.19
CA GLU A 63 0.63 -3.29 7.36
C GLU A 63 1.79 -3.33 8.35
N TYR A 64 1.47 -3.36 9.65
CA TYR A 64 2.44 -3.27 10.74
C TYR A 64 2.41 -4.47 11.68
N THR A 65 3.51 -4.68 12.41
CA THR A 65 3.51 -5.64 13.53
C THR A 65 2.55 -5.20 14.64
N HIS A 66 1.61 -6.05 15.05
CA HIS A 66 0.63 -5.70 16.10
C HIS A 66 1.23 -5.67 17.52
N TYR A 67 2.05 -6.67 17.90
CA TYR A 67 2.45 -6.89 19.30
C TYR A 67 3.90 -6.51 19.64
N LYS A 68 4.64 -5.91 18.70
CA LYS A 68 6.04 -5.51 18.92
C LYS A 68 6.16 -3.99 18.86
N LYS A 69 6.82 -3.41 19.85
CA LYS A 69 7.16 -1.98 19.90
C LYS A 69 8.68 -1.79 19.70
N PRO A 70 9.12 -0.79 18.90
CA PRO A 70 8.27 0.02 18.03
C PRO A 70 7.64 -0.84 16.92
N GLN A 71 6.42 -0.49 16.51
CA GLN A 71 5.77 -1.18 15.39
C GLN A 71 6.58 -0.96 14.12
N ARG A 72 6.73 -2.01 13.31
CA ARG A 72 7.46 -1.96 12.05
C ARG A 72 6.57 -2.43 10.91
N ALA A 73 6.74 -1.81 9.75
CA ALA A 73 6.07 -2.23 8.53
C ALA A 73 6.49 -3.66 8.16
N VAL A 74 5.51 -4.50 7.85
CA VAL A 74 5.69 -5.90 7.46
C VAL A 74 5.27 -6.17 6.03
N VAL A 75 4.32 -5.38 5.51
CA VAL A 75 3.85 -5.40 4.13
C VAL A 75 3.71 -3.96 3.65
N LEU A 76 4.15 -3.69 2.43
CA LEU A 76 3.90 -2.44 1.71
C LEU A 76 3.04 -2.78 0.48
N GLN A 77 1.90 -2.12 0.35
CA GLN A 77 1.11 -2.13 -0.88
C GLN A 77 1.31 -0.84 -1.67
N LEU A 78 1.47 -0.97 -2.98
CA LEU A 78 1.51 0.15 -3.92
C LEU A 78 0.63 -0.18 -5.12
N CYS A 79 -0.20 0.77 -5.58
CA CYS A 79 -1.05 0.59 -6.75
C CYS A 79 -0.96 1.79 -7.69
N VAL A 80 -0.84 1.50 -8.99
CA VAL A 80 -0.93 2.48 -10.08
C VAL A 80 -1.90 1.92 -11.12
N GLU A 81 -2.99 2.65 -11.37
CA GLU A 81 -4.11 2.19 -12.20
C GLU A 81 -4.63 0.80 -11.77
N LYS A 82 -4.47 -0.23 -12.62
CA LYS A 82 -4.92 -1.61 -12.38
C LYS A 82 -3.79 -2.55 -11.93
N GLU A 83 -2.61 -2.00 -11.70
CA GLU A 83 -1.42 -2.76 -11.31
C GLU A 83 -1.10 -2.50 -9.85
N CYS A 84 -1.08 -3.56 -9.06
CA CYS A 84 -0.79 -3.49 -7.63
C CYS A 84 0.38 -4.40 -7.27
N LEU A 85 1.17 -3.94 -6.31
CA LEU A 85 2.29 -4.64 -5.72
C LEU A 85 2.00 -4.81 -4.23
N VAL A 86 2.20 -6.03 -3.73
CA VAL A 86 2.16 -6.37 -2.30
C VAL A 86 3.54 -6.90 -1.93
N TYR A 87 4.36 -6.04 -1.31
CA TYR A 87 5.74 -6.35 -0.96
C TYR A 87 5.86 -6.78 0.51
N HIS A 88 6.18 -8.05 0.75
CA HIS A 88 6.38 -8.58 2.11
C HIS A 88 7.78 -8.26 2.63
N ILE A 89 7.91 -7.09 3.26
CA ILE A 89 9.15 -6.58 3.87
C ILE A 89 9.72 -7.55 4.90
N SER A 90 8.86 -8.14 5.73
CA SER A 90 9.26 -9.08 6.78
C SER A 90 9.97 -10.34 6.24
N ALA A 91 9.62 -10.75 5.02
CA ALA A 91 10.20 -11.90 4.32
C ALA A 91 11.37 -11.51 3.39
N ALA A 92 11.54 -10.22 3.12
CA ALA A 92 12.61 -9.73 2.26
C ALA A 92 14.00 -9.93 2.91
N LYS A 93 14.99 -10.15 2.05
CA LYS A 93 16.42 -10.19 2.45
C LYS A 93 17.18 -8.99 1.91
N ASP A 94 16.72 -8.43 0.80
CA ASP A 94 17.40 -7.39 0.04
C ASP A 94 16.57 -6.11 0.14
N ARG A 95 17.23 -4.96 0.31
CA ARG A 95 16.56 -3.66 0.22
C ARG A 95 16.49 -3.27 -1.26
N PRO A 96 15.29 -3.12 -1.86
CA PRO A 96 15.15 -2.79 -3.27
C PRO A 96 15.58 -1.34 -3.54
N MET A 97 16.52 -1.16 -4.46
CA MET A 97 17.13 0.14 -4.75
C MET A 97 16.13 1.10 -5.41
N GLU A 98 15.26 0.59 -6.29
CA GLU A 98 14.32 1.44 -7.02
C GLU A 98 13.18 1.95 -6.15
N LEU A 99 12.86 1.24 -5.06
CA LEU A 99 11.84 1.67 -4.11
C LEU A 99 12.21 2.99 -3.42
N ASP A 100 13.48 3.15 -3.01
CA ASP A 100 13.93 4.38 -2.35
C ASP A 100 13.85 5.59 -3.30
N LYS A 101 14.23 5.40 -4.57
CA LYS A 101 14.10 6.43 -5.60
C LYS A 101 12.63 6.73 -5.94
N PHE A 102 11.79 5.70 -5.95
CA PHE A 102 10.38 5.83 -6.32
C PHE A 102 9.60 6.61 -5.26
N ARG A 103 9.78 6.30 -3.98
CA ARG A 103 9.10 6.98 -2.85
C ARG A 103 9.50 8.43 -2.65
N ARG A 104 10.70 8.81 -3.08
CA ARG A 104 11.24 10.17 -2.96
C ARG A 104 11.03 11.02 -4.22
N ASN A 105 10.44 10.46 -5.28
CA ASN A 105 10.16 11.20 -6.49
C ASN A 105 9.12 12.29 -6.20
N ASP A 106 9.45 13.53 -6.51
CA ASP A 106 8.61 14.71 -6.32
C ASP A 106 7.52 14.84 -7.41
N GLU A 107 7.65 14.14 -8.53
CA GLU A 107 6.59 14.10 -9.52
C GLU A 107 5.39 13.24 -9.11
N TYR A 108 5.53 12.39 -8.10
CA TYR A 108 4.49 11.43 -7.70
C TYR A 108 3.78 11.90 -6.44
N THR A 109 2.45 11.74 -6.44
CA THR A 109 1.63 12.01 -5.26
C THR A 109 1.13 10.69 -4.68
N PHE A 110 1.54 10.38 -3.45
CA PHE A 110 1.12 9.17 -2.74
C PHE A 110 -0.24 9.38 -2.08
N VAL A 111 -1.19 8.49 -2.33
CA VAL A 111 -2.58 8.63 -1.85
C VAL A 111 -2.90 7.43 -0.96
N GLY A 112 -3.40 7.70 0.24
CA GLY A 112 -3.79 6.64 1.16
C GLY A 112 -4.60 7.19 2.33
N PHE A 113 -5.07 6.31 3.19
CA PHE A 113 -5.99 6.66 4.26
C PHE A 113 -5.25 6.79 5.59
N ALA A 114 -5.41 7.92 6.28
CA ALA A 114 -4.79 8.20 7.57
C ALA A 114 -3.25 8.18 7.57
N ILE A 115 -2.63 8.43 6.39
CA ILE A 115 -1.16 8.47 6.20
C ILE A 115 -0.50 9.42 7.21
N GLU A 116 -1.14 10.55 7.53
CA GLU A 116 -0.56 11.55 8.44
C GLU A 116 -0.22 10.92 9.81
N GLY A 117 -1.14 10.09 10.33
CA GLY A 117 -0.98 9.39 11.59
C GLY A 117 0.12 8.32 11.56
N GLU A 118 0.54 7.89 10.37
CA GLU A 118 1.46 6.77 10.17
C GLU A 118 2.89 7.19 9.84
N LYS A 119 3.14 8.48 9.61
CA LYS A 119 4.47 9.03 9.27
C LYS A 119 5.58 8.55 10.21
N SER A 120 5.32 8.53 11.52
CA SER A 120 6.30 8.08 12.52
C SER A 120 6.66 6.60 12.35
N LYS A 121 5.67 5.75 12.04
CA LYS A 121 5.89 4.31 11.81
C LYS A 121 6.59 4.03 10.48
N LEU A 122 6.26 4.80 9.44
CA LEU A 122 6.96 4.74 8.15
C LEU A 122 8.43 5.11 8.31
N LYS A 123 8.73 6.15 9.09
CA LYS A 123 10.09 6.58 9.45
C LYS A 123 10.88 5.47 10.15
N VAL A 124 10.30 4.85 11.18
CA VAL A 124 10.92 3.71 11.88
C VAL A 124 11.23 2.55 10.92
N SER A 125 10.45 2.40 9.85
CA SER A 125 10.59 1.33 8.87
C SER A 125 11.51 1.69 7.69
N GLY A 126 12.07 2.92 7.64
CA GLY A 126 12.83 3.43 6.49
C GLY A 126 11.98 3.55 5.22
N LEU A 127 10.66 3.63 5.40
CA LEU A 127 9.64 3.68 4.37
C LEU A 127 9.07 5.08 4.18
N GLU A 128 9.80 6.14 4.57
CA GLU A 128 9.31 7.50 4.36
C GLU A 128 8.99 7.73 2.87
N ILE A 129 7.76 8.16 2.62
CA ILE A 129 7.36 8.75 1.35
C ILE A 129 7.69 10.24 1.38
N ASN A 130 7.76 10.86 0.21
CA ASN A 130 7.98 12.29 0.11
C ASN A 130 6.93 13.04 0.97
N SER A 131 7.41 13.76 1.99
CA SER A 131 6.57 14.44 2.98
C SER A 131 5.79 15.62 2.40
N ASN A 132 6.10 16.05 1.18
CA ASN A 132 5.44 17.19 0.56
C ASN A 132 4.37 16.75 -0.46
N ASN A 133 4.42 15.50 -0.92
CA ASN A 133 3.62 15.02 -2.05
C ASN A 133 2.83 13.77 -1.67
N TYR A 134 1.92 13.93 -0.72
CA TYR A 134 0.93 12.92 -0.38
C TYR A 134 -0.44 13.55 -0.17
N ILE A 135 -1.47 12.72 -0.33
CA ILE A 135 -2.87 13.04 -0.07
C ILE A 135 -3.34 12.05 1.00
N ASP A 136 -3.69 12.57 2.17
CA ASP A 136 -4.37 11.79 3.19
C ASP A 136 -5.87 11.87 2.94
N ILE A 137 -6.44 10.76 2.46
CA ILE A 137 -7.86 10.67 2.12
C ILE A 137 -8.75 11.06 3.31
N GLN A 138 -8.36 10.68 4.52
CA GLN A 138 -9.13 10.98 5.72
C GLN A 138 -9.15 12.48 6.05
N VAL A 139 -8.10 13.20 5.67
CA VAL A 139 -7.97 14.65 5.91
C VAL A 139 -8.65 15.44 4.80
N GLU A 140 -8.45 15.05 3.55
CA GLU A 140 -8.95 15.77 2.36
C GLU A 140 -10.45 15.55 2.14
N TRP A 141 -10.96 14.33 2.34
CA TRP A 141 -12.38 14.05 2.13
C TRP A 141 -13.19 14.05 3.43
N ARG A 142 -14.40 14.61 3.32
CA ARG A 142 -15.44 14.56 4.35
C ARG A 142 -16.69 13.94 3.75
N ASP A 143 -17.50 13.34 4.61
CA ASP A 143 -18.82 12.88 4.21
C ASP A 143 -19.62 14.08 3.66
N PRO A 144 -20.12 14.02 2.42
CA PRO A 144 -20.77 15.16 1.79
C PRO A 144 -22.06 15.59 2.50
N TYR A 145 -22.69 14.70 3.28
CA TYR A 145 -23.96 14.94 3.96
C TYR A 145 -23.75 15.46 5.38
N ASN A 146 -22.99 14.74 6.20
CA ASN A 146 -22.82 15.09 7.62
C ASN A 146 -21.53 15.88 7.91
N LYS A 147 -20.70 16.11 6.88
CA LYS A 147 -19.42 16.86 6.93
C LYS A 147 -18.38 16.29 7.90
N LYS A 148 -18.58 15.08 8.44
CA LYS A 148 -17.64 14.41 9.33
C LYS A 148 -16.51 13.72 8.55
N LYS A 149 -15.43 13.44 9.24
CA LYS A 149 -14.37 12.54 8.75
C LYS A 149 -14.93 11.14 8.60
N PHE A 150 -14.38 10.39 7.64
CA PHE A 150 -14.62 8.96 7.55
C PHE A 150 -13.77 8.22 8.59
N ASP A 151 -14.33 7.17 9.16
CA ASP A 151 -13.64 6.34 10.15
C ASP A 151 -12.73 5.30 9.48
N SER A 152 -13.00 4.96 8.23
CA SER A 152 -12.23 3.96 7.48
C SER A 152 -12.25 4.21 5.97
N LEU A 153 -11.27 3.61 5.27
CA LEU A 153 -11.26 3.58 3.81
C LEU A 153 -12.49 2.86 3.23
N ALA A 154 -13.03 1.86 3.92
CA ALA A 154 -14.27 1.18 3.52
C ALA A 154 -15.49 2.12 3.54
N ASP A 155 -15.56 3.07 4.47
CA ASP A 155 -16.63 4.07 4.47
C ASP A 155 -16.49 5.06 3.32
N VAL A 156 -15.25 5.44 2.99
CA VAL A 156 -14.97 6.29 1.82
C VAL A 156 -15.42 5.56 0.55
N ALA A 157 -15.00 4.31 0.37
CA ALA A 157 -15.37 3.51 -0.79
C ALA A 157 -16.89 3.25 -0.85
N GLY A 158 -17.51 2.97 0.30
CA GLY A 158 -18.96 2.81 0.44
C GLY A 158 -19.74 4.04 -0.01
N ARG A 159 -19.21 5.22 0.31
CA ARG A 159 -19.81 6.50 -0.05
C ARG A 159 -19.54 6.94 -1.48
N MET A 160 -18.33 6.68 -2.00
CA MET A 160 -17.82 7.27 -3.24
C MET A 160 -17.91 6.33 -4.45
N ILE A 161 -17.85 5.02 -4.22
CA ILE A 161 -17.81 4.02 -5.29
C ILE A 161 -19.12 3.27 -5.33
N ASP A 162 -19.43 2.51 -4.27
CA ASP A 162 -20.67 1.73 -4.18
C ASP A 162 -20.93 1.26 -2.74
N ILE A 163 -22.19 1.26 -2.34
CA ILE A 163 -22.65 0.96 -0.99
C ILE A 163 -22.19 -0.41 -0.45
N HIS A 164 -21.94 -1.40 -1.31
CA HIS A 164 -21.48 -2.74 -0.88
C HIS A 164 -20.17 -2.71 -0.09
N TYR A 165 -19.32 -1.69 -0.29
CA TYR A 165 -18.08 -1.56 0.46
C TYR A 165 -18.30 -1.31 1.96
N HIS A 166 -19.47 -0.79 2.38
CA HIS A 166 -19.78 -0.66 3.80
C HIS A 166 -19.83 -1.99 4.53
N ASP A 167 -20.25 -3.07 3.85
CA ASP A 167 -20.32 -4.40 4.45
C ASP A 167 -18.97 -5.12 4.50
N MET A 168 -17.94 -4.60 3.83
CA MET A 168 -16.58 -5.15 3.93
C MET A 168 -15.94 -4.96 5.31
N LYS A 169 -16.48 -4.07 6.15
CA LYS A 169 -16.09 -3.94 7.56
C LYS A 169 -16.41 -5.18 8.41
N LYS A 170 -17.37 -6.00 8.00
CA LYS A 170 -17.98 -7.03 8.85
C LYS A 170 -17.34 -8.41 8.74
N LYS A 171 -16.27 -8.56 7.97
CA LYS A 171 -15.56 -9.84 7.81
C LYS A 171 -14.22 -9.79 8.55
N ASN A 172 -14.26 -10.11 9.85
CA ASN A 172 -13.10 -10.54 10.62
C ASN A 172 -13.32 -12.01 11.02
#